data_AF-A0AAV2SW44-F1
#
_entry.id   AF-A0AAV2SW44-F1
#
_cell.length_a   1.000
_cell.length_b   1.000
_cell.length_c   1.000
_cell.angle_alpha   90.00
_cell.angle_beta   90.00
_cell.angle_gamma   90.00
#
_symmetry.space_group_name_H-M   'P 1'
#
loop_
_entity.id
_entity.type
_entity.pdbx_description
1 polymer ?
#
loop_
_entity_poly.entity_id
_entity_poly.type
_entity_poly.pdbx_seq_one_letter_code
_entity_poly.pdbx_strand_id
1 'polypeptide(L)'
;MLQKFIDTVRIEEFGKEEQKDAAALEIRGISLFRKIAIAVSNVKESIETKSKVAGKLAKLDLPTFDGDFLLYKYFRTRFITLTEGYNETTKKIYLTNSLKGRARKYVEDLIIHDGEYEEIWKQLNSHFGNPNNIIDATLKAFFELPRPSKDIQEIEEHFIQSKNRCTSVIALDHSPDELLAAVYMLQLPGEVRSELEKKLHETGNRESETKFTFNDLGPLMEEYIRIMKLSSQKNEELGKSKSN
;
A
#
# COMPACT_ATOMS: atom_id res chain seq x y z
N MET A 1 35.01 -38.25 36.73
CA MET A 1 35.24 -37.04 35.91
C MET A 1 35.09 -35.74 36.72
N LEU A 2 34.23 -35.67 37.75
CA LEU A 2 34.17 -34.53 38.68
C LEU A 2 35.44 -34.31 39.53
N GLN A 3 36.17 -35.36 39.90
CA GLN A 3 37.33 -35.20 40.80
C GLN A 3 38.50 -34.43 40.15
N LYS A 4 38.72 -34.58 38.84
CA LYS A 4 39.76 -33.84 38.11
C LYS A 4 39.47 -32.34 37.96
N PHE A 5 38.20 -31.93 38.04
CA PHE A 5 37.83 -30.51 38.01
C PHE A 5 38.03 -29.86 39.38
N ILE A 6 37.78 -30.60 40.46
CA ILE A 6 38.01 -30.15 41.84
C ILE A 6 39.50 -29.91 42.12
N ASP A 7 40.39 -30.73 41.54
CA ASP A 7 41.83 -30.62 41.76
C ASP A 7 42.51 -29.52 40.90
N THR A 8 41.83 -28.98 39.89
CA THR A 8 42.34 -27.85 39.07
C THR A 8 41.98 -26.49 39.67
N VAL A 9 41.03 -26.45 40.62
CA VAL A 9 40.51 -25.19 41.20
C VAL A 9 41.09 -24.93 42.60
N ARG A 10 41.96 -25.81 43.11
CA ARG A 10 42.51 -25.67 44.46
C ARG A 10 44.02 -25.50 44.42
N ILE A 11 44.46 -24.37 44.98
CA ILE A 11 45.84 -23.85 45.13
C ILE A 11 46.17 -22.96 43.91
N GLU A 12 46.05 -21.63 43.99
CA GLU A 12 46.69 -20.74 44.96
C GLU A 12 45.74 -19.66 45.51
N GLU A 13 45.66 -19.57 46.84
CA GLU A 13 45.07 -18.42 47.53
C GLU A 13 46.09 -17.27 47.54
N PHE A 14 45.70 -16.08 47.09
CA PHE A 14 46.01 -14.80 47.77
C PHE A 14 45.22 -13.66 47.10
N GLY A 15 44.20 -13.15 47.79
CA GLY A 15 43.49 -11.93 47.37
C GLY A 15 42.12 -11.75 48.01
N LYS A 16 42.05 -11.49 49.32
CA LYS A 16 40.81 -11.22 50.09
C LYS A 16 40.03 -9.95 49.64
N GLU A 17 40.42 -9.31 48.53
CA GLU A 17 39.75 -8.14 47.95
C GLU A 17 38.69 -8.52 46.91
N GLU A 18 38.88 -9.59 46.13
CA GLU A 18 37.99 -9.91 45.01
C GLU A 18 36.62 -10.49 45.44
N GLN A 19 36.55 -11.17 46.59
CA GLN A 19 35.30 -11.71 47.13
C GLN A 19 34.36 -10.62 47.68
N LYS A 20 34.90 -9.47 48.14
CA LYS A 20 34.07 -8.34 48.58
C LYS A 20 33.41 -7.65 47.40
N ASP A 21 34.12 -7.53 46.27
CA ASP A 21 33.59 -6.92 45.06
C ASP A 21 32.58 -7.81 44.34
N ALA A 22 32.78 -9.13 44.31
CA ALA A 22 31.78 -10.07 43.77
C ALA A 22 30.46 -10.05 44.57
N ALA A 23 30.52 -10.06 45.90
CA ALA A 23 29.34 -9.94 46.76
C ALA A 23 28.67 -8.56 46.63
N ALA A 24 29.45 -7.48 46.49
CA ALA A 24 28.92 -6.14 46.24
C ALA A 24 28.24 -6.02 44.87
N LEU A 25 28.74 -6.74 43.85
CA LEU A 25 28.17 -6.78 42.51
C LEU A 25 26.84 -7.57 42.50
N GLU A 26 26.77 -8.70 43.21
CA GLU A 26 25.52 -9.46 43.37
C GLU A 26 24.45 -8.68 44.15
N ILE A 27 24.83 -8.01 45.25
CA ILE A 27 23.92 -7.17 46.03
C ILE A 27 23.41 -5.98 45.19
N ARG A 28 24.28 -5.36 44.36
CA ARG A 28 23.87 -4.32 43.39
C ARG A 28 22.92 -4.88 42.34
N GLY A 29 23.16 -6.09 41.83
CA GLY A 29 22.27 -6.79 40.91
C GLY A 29 20.88 -6.97 41.50
N ILE A 30 20.79 -7.52 42.72
CA ILE A 30 19.53 -7.73 43.45
C ILE A 30 18.81 -6.40 43.70
N SER A 31 19.53 -5.33 44.05
CA SER A 31 18.96 -3.98 44.22
C SER A 31 18.37 -3.43 42.92
N LEU A 32 19.06 -3.63 41.79
CA LEU A 32 18.59 -3.17 40.49
C LEU A 32 17.35 -3.93 40.04
N PHE A 33 17.33 -5.27 40.20
CA PHE A 33 16.14 -6.09 39.93
C PHE A 33 14.93 -5.65 40.77
N ARG A 34 15.13 -5.35 42.06
CA ARG A 34 14.05 -4.86 42.93
C ARG A 34 13.51 -3.49 42.50
N LYS A 35 14.38 -2.56 42.08
CA LYS A 35 13.97 -1.25 41.55
C LYS A 35 13.18 -1.39 40.24
N ILE A 36 13.60 -2.29 39.35
CA ILE A 36 12.88 -2.61 38.11
C ILE A 36 11.52 -3.22 38.42
N ALA A 37 11.44 -4.18 39.35
CA ALA A 37 10.17 -4.80 39.75
C ALA A 37 9.17 -3.77 40.33
N ILE A 38 9.65 -2.84 41.17
CA ILE A 38 8.83 -1.75 41.70
C ILE A 38 8.39 -0.80 40.58
N ALA A 39 9.28 -0.43 39.66
CA ALA A 39 8.92 0.42 38.52
C ALA A 39 7.88 -0.25 37.61
N VAL A 40 8.01 -1.55 37.35
CA VAL A 40 7.05 -2.35 36.57
C VAL A 40 5.70 -2.44 37.31
N SER A 41 5.70 -2.64 38.62
CA SER A 41 4.47 -2.62 39.44
C SER A 41 3.78 -1.26 39.40
N ASN A 42 4.53 -0.17 39.54
CA ASN A 42 4.00 1.20 39.47
C ASN A 42 3.47 1.54 38.07
N VAL A 43 4.11 1.04 37.01
CA VAL A 43 3.60 1.15 35.62
C VAL A 43 2.29 0.38 35.49
N LYS A 44 2.21 -0.85 36.03
CA LYS A 44 1.01 -1.68 35.98
C LYS A 44 -0.15 -1.06 36.76
N GLU A 45 0.13 -0.50 37.93
CA GLU A 45 -0.85 0.21 38.77
C GLU A 45 -1.26 1.55 38.13
N SER A 46 -0.37 2.23 37.40
CA SER A 46 -0.69 3.43 36.62
C SER A 46 -1.51 3.11 35.35
N ILE A 47 -1.35 1.92 34.77
CA ILE A 47 -2.18 1.42 33.66
C ILE A 47 -3.58 1.01 34.18
N GLU A 48 -3.68 0.36 35.33
CA GLU A 48 -4.96 -0.04 35.93
C GLU A 48 -5.75 1.15 36.49
N THR A 49 -5.09 2.17 37.06
CA THR A 49 -5.75 3.39 37.54
C THR A 49 -6.10 4.39 36.42
N LYS A 50 -5.41 4.36 35.27
CA LYS A 50 -5.80 5.14 34.07
C LYS A 50 -6.97 4.56 33.29
N SER A 51 -7.47 3.37 33.64
CA SER A 51 -8.67 2.78 33.01
C SER A 51 -9.98 3.46 33.44
N LYS A 52 -9.97 4.31 34.48
CA LYS A 52 -11.15 5.08 34.94
C LYS A 52 -11.17 6.55 34.54
N VAL A 53 -10.20 7.00 33.74
CA VAL A 53 -10.32 8.25 33.00
C VAL A 53 -10.39 7.86 31.54
N ALA A 54 -11.60 7.54 31.08
CA ALA A 54 -11.96 7.69 29.68
C ALA A 54 -11.81 9.18 29.34
N GLY A 55 -10.57 9.62 29.17
CA GLY A 55 -10.27 10.85 28.49
C GLY A 55 -11.02 10.74 27.18
N LYS A 56 -11.94 11.68 26.93
CA LYS A 56 -12.56 11.85 25.62
C LYS A 56 -11.43 11.71 24.60
N LEU A 57 -11.33 10.56 23.94
CA LEU A 57 -10.65 10.50 22.66
C LEU A 57 -11.27 11.66 21.89
N ALA A 58 -10.43 12.61 21.46
CA ALA A 58 -10.88 13.64 20.53
C ALA A 58 -11.73 12.91 19.49
N LYS A 59 -12.98 13.35 19.25
CA LYS A 59 -13.87 12.68 18.30
C LYS A 59 -13.05 12.39 17.06
N LEU A 60 -12.82 11.11 16.79
CA LEU A 60 -11.90 10.74 15.73
C LEU A 60 -12.56 11.19 14.44
N ASP A 61 -12.02 12.21 13.79
CA ASP A 61 -12.59 12.70 12.55
C ASP A 61 -12.56 11.58 11.52
N LEU A 62 -13.68 11.41 10.82
CA LEU A 62 -13.77 10.43 9.76
C LEU A 62 -12.84 10.84 8.61
N PRO A 63 -12.16 9.87 7.97
CA PRO A 63 -11.32 10.17 6.83
C PRO A 63 -12.18 10.78 5.72
N THR A 64 -11.58 11.70 4.96
CA THR A 64 -12.18 12.25 3.75
C THR A 64 -11.51 11.64 2.53
N PHE A 65 -12.21 11.66 1.40
CA PHE A 65 -11.73 11.11 0.15
C PHE A 65 -12.12 12.00 -1.02
N ASP A 66 -11.14 12.47 -1.77
CA ASP A 66 -11.31 13.42 -2.87
C ASP A 66 -11.29 12.77 -4.26
N GLY A 67 -10.92 11.49 -4.35
CA GLY A 67 -10.82 10.72 -5.59
C GLY A 67 -9.40 10.30 -5.98
N ASP A 68 -8.39 10.49 -5.12
CA ASP A 68 -7.05 9.93 -5.37
C ASP A 68 -7.05 8.39 -5.32
N PHE A 69 -6.79 7.74 -6.46
CA PHE A 69 -6.69 6.28 -6.56
C PHE A 69 -5.72 5.68 -5.55
N LEU A 70 -4.61 6.36 -5.24
CA LEU A 70 -3.57 5.87 -4.33
C LEU A 70 -4.05 5.82 -2.87
N LEU A 71 -5.00 6.70 -2.52
CA LEU A 71 -5.55 6.80 -1.17
C LEU A 71 -6.83 5.98 -0.99
N TYR A 72 -7.38 5.40 -2.07
CA TYR A 72 -8.68 4.73 -2.02
C TYR A 72 -8.70 3.55 -1.04
N LYS A 73 -7.71 2.65 -1.11
CA LYS A 73 -7.62 1.49 -0.20
C LYS A 73 -7.54 1.94 1.26
N TYR A 74 -6.69 2.94 1.52
CA TYR A 74 -6.55 3.52 2.86
C TYR A 74 -7.86 4.11 3.37
N PHE A 75 -8.52 4.94 2.56
CA PHE A 75 -9.80 5.55 2.90
C PHE A 75 -10.85 4.49 3.19
N ARG A 76 -11.04 3.52 2.29
CA ARG A 76 -12.04 2.46 2.42
C ARG A 76 -11.85 1.66 3.70
N THR A 77 -10.64 1.15 3.92
CA THR A 77 -10.34 0.37 5.14
C THR A 77 -10.60 1.20 6.38
N ARG A 78 -10.07 2.43 6.45
CA ARG A 78 -10.21 3.28 7.63
C ARG A 78 -11.66 3.69 7.88
N PHE A 79 -12.42 4.00 6.84
CA PHE A 79 -13.84 4.34 6.95
C PHE A 79 -14.65 3.15 7.50
N ILE A 80 -14.47 1.95 6.94
CA ILE A 80 -15.20 0.75 7.39
C ILE A 80 -14.88 0.44 8.86
N THR A 81 -13.60 0.46 9.24
CA THR A 81 -13.18 0.21 10.63
C THR A 81 -13.79 1.22 11.61
N LEU A 82 -13.77 2.52 11.28
CA LEU A 82 -14.29 3.56 12.18
C LEU A 82 -15.81 3.57 12.26
N THR A 83 -16.48 3.04 11.24
CA THR A 83 -17.94 3.06 11.18
C THR A 83 -18.58 1.72 11.53
N GLU A 84 -17.81 0.67 11.85
CA GLU A 84 -18.29 -0.71 12.06
C GLU A 84 -19.52 -0.78 12.98
N GLY A 85 -19.50 -0.07 14.12
CA GLY A 85 -20.57 -0.05 15.13
C GLY A 85 -21.80 0.83 14.84
N TYR A 86 -21.85 1.52 13.69
CA TYR A 86 -23.01 2.34 13.31
C TYR A 86 -23.99 1.58 12.41
N ASN A 87 -25.26 1.98 12.44
CA ASN A 87 -26.27 1.46 11.50
C ASN A 87 -26.02 1.99 10.07
N GLU A 88 -26.63 1.33 9.08
CA GLU A 88 -26.39 1.60 7.66
C GLU A 88 -26.79 3.02 7.24
N THR A 89 -27.91 3.55 7.74
CA THR A 89 -28.32 4.94 7.50
C THR A 89 -27.28 5.94 7.98
N THR A 90 -26.71 5.72 9.17
CA THR A 90 -25.68 6.58 9.73
C THR A 90 -24.37 6.45 8.96
N LYS A 91 -24.00 5.22 8.56
CA LYS A 91 -22.85 4.95 7.67
C LYS A 91 -22.99 5.69 6.34
N LYS A 92 -24.18 5.69 5.73
CA LYS A 92 -24.48 6.43 4.50
C LYS A 92 -24.27 7.93 4.66
N ILE A 93 -24.85 8.53 5.70
CA ILE A 93 -24.68 9.97 5.97
C ILE A 93 -23.20 10.32 6.17
N TYR A 94 -22.46 9.50 6.91
CA TYR A 94 -21.02 9.70 7.08
C TYR A 94 -20.25 9.54 5.78
N LEU A 95 -20.54 8.51 4.98
CA LEU A 95 -19.88 8.25 3.70
C LEU A 95 -20.06 9.44 2.77
N THR A 96 -21.29 9.86 2.55
CA THR A 96 -21.62 10.98 1.66
C THR A 96 -20.98 12.30 2.07
N ASN A 97 -20.78 12.52 3.38
CA ASN A 97 -20.08 13.69 3.94
C ASN A 97 -18.55 13.58 3.84
N SER A 98 -18.00 12.37 3.90
CA SER A 98 -16.57 12.09 3.76
C SER A 98 -16.08 12.24 2.31
N LEU A 99 -16.94 12.07 1.31
CA LEU A 99 -16.59 12.26 -0.10
C LEU A 99 -16.48 13.74 -0.45
N LYS A 100 -15.40 14.09 -1.15
CA LYS A 100 -15.07 15.43 -1.64
C LYS A 100 -14.64 15.35 -3.12
N GLY A 101 -14.46 16.50 -3.75
CA GLY A 101 -13.83 16.61 -5.07
C GLY A 101 -14.41 15.66 -6.13
N ARG A 102 -13.52 14.92 -6.80
CA ARG A 102 -13.87 13.97 -7.87
C ARG A 102 -14.68 12.79 -7.34
N ALA A 103 -14.38 12.29 -6.15
CA ALA A 103 -15.12 11.18 -5.55
C ALA A 103 -16.58 11.53 -5.29
N ARG A 104 -16.85 12.72 -4.73
CA ARG A 104 -18.23 13.20 -4.52
C ARG A 104 -18.97 13.35 -5.84
N LYS A 105 -18.33 13.96 -6.84
CA LYS A 105 -18.90 14.15 -8.18
C LYS A 105 -19.24 12.82 -8.86
N TYR A 106 -18.40 11.80 -8.66
CA TYR A 106 -18.57 10.48 -9.30
C TYR A 106 -19.84 9.73 -8.84
N VAL A 107 -20.33 10.00 -7.63
CA VAL A 107 -21.53 9.37 -7.06
C VAL A 107 -22.67 10.38 -6.84
N GLU A 108 -22.57 11.57 -7.45
CA GLU A 108 -23.46 12.70 -7.15
C GLU A 108 -24.94 12.37 -7.38
N ASP A 109 -25.27 11.83 -8.56
CA ASP A 109 -26.64 11.44 -8.91
C ASP A 109 -27.20 10.39 -7.96
N LEU A 110 -26.37 9.42 -7.57
CA LEU A 110 -26.75 8.37 -6.62
C LEU A 110 -27.15 8.98 -5.27
N ILE A 111 -26.41 10.00 -4.81
CA ILE A 111 -26.71 10.67 -3.55
C ILE A 111 -27.95 11.56 -3.67
N ILE A 112 -28.14 12.25 -4.80
CA ILE A 112 -29.33 13.07 -5.06
C ILE A 112 -30.60 12.22 -5.02
N HIS A 113 -30.54 10.99 -5.53
CA HIS A 113 -31.65 10.05 -5.55
C HIS A 113 -31.75 9.16 -4.30
N ASP A 114 -31.06 9.53 -3.21
CA ASP A 114 -31.03 8.80 -1.93
C ASP A 114 -30.61 7.32 -2.03
N GLY A 115 -29.71 7.02 -2.97
CA GLY A 115 -29.19 5.67 -3.21
C GLY A 115 -28.65 5.00 -1.96
N GLU A 116 -28.68 3.67 -1.95
CA GLU A 116 -28.34 2.90 -0.75
C GLU A 116 -26.84 2.89 -0.46
N TYR A 117 -26.46 2.65 0.80
CA TYR A 117 -25.06 2.65 1.25
C TYR A 117 -24.18 1.73 0.39
N GLU A 118 -24.66 0.51 0.12
CA GLU A 118 -23.95 -0.47 -0.69
C GLU A 118 -23.85 -0.06 -2.17
N GLU A 119 -24.83 0.66 -2.71
CA GLU A 119 -24.78 1.14 -4.10
C GLU A 119 -23.72 2.22 -4.28
N ILE A 120 -23.61 3.15 -3.32
CA ILE A 120 -22.56 4.18 -3.31
C ILE A 120 -21.19 3.50 -3.26
N TRP A 121 -21.01 2.51 -2.37
CA TRP A 121 -19.75 1.76 -2.30
C TRP A 121 -19.46 0.99 -3.56
N LYS A 122 -20.46 0.34 -4.16
CA LYS A 122 -20.31 -0.40 -5.42
C LYS A 122 -19.80 0.53 -6.52
N GLN A 123 -20.36 1.73 -6.63
CA GLN A 123 -19.93 2.72 -7.62
C GLN A 123 -18.52 3.25 -7.33
N LEU A 124 -18.18 3.54 -6.06
CA LEU A 124 -16.81 3.93 -5.69
C LEU A 124 -15.80 2.81 -5.99
N ASN A 125 -16.12 1.57 -5.63
CA ASN A 125 -15.25 0.41 -5.83
C ASN A 125 -15.02 0.13 -7.32
N SER A 126 -16.03 0.27 -8.17
CA SER A 126 -15.89 0.00 -9.61
C SER A 126 -14.93 0.96 -10.31
N HIS A 127 -14.78 2.19 -9.79
CA HIS A 127 -13.91 3.20 -10.38
C HIS A 127 -12.59 3.34 -9.63
N PHE A 128 -12.65 3.76 -8.36
CA PHE A 128 -11.47 4.06 -7.53
C PHE A 128 -10.80 2.79 -6.97
N GLY A 129 -11.55 1.70 -6.86
CA GLY A 129 -11.04 0.39 -6.48
C GLY A 129 -10.57 -0.45 -7.65
N ASN A 130 -10.66 0.05 -8.89
CA ASN A 130 -10.23 -0.69 -10.06
C ASN A 130 -8.69 -0.90 -10.02
N PRO A 131 -8.22 -2.15 -10.06
CA PRO A 131 -6.80 -2.45 -9.90
C PRO A 131 -5.95 -1.89 -11.06
N ASN A 132 -6.48 -1.80 -12.28
CA ASN A 132 -5.81 -1.17 -13.43
C ASN A 132 -5.60 0.34 -13.21
N ASN A 133 -6.60 1.04 -12.65
CA ASN A 133 -6.45 2.46 -12.32
C ASN A 133 -5.43 2.68 -11.20
N ILE A 134 -5.37 1.77 -10.22
CA ILE A 134 -4.43 1.86 -9.10
C ILE A 134 -2.99 1.64 -9.59
N ILE A 135 -2.73 0.60 -10.38
CA ILE A 135 -1.38 0.36 -10.94
C ILE A 135 -0.97 1.53 -11.85
N ASP A 136 -1.86 2.01 -12.73
CA ASP A 136 -1.59 3.15 -13.59
C ASP A 136 -1.23 4.41 -12.80
N ALA A 137 -2.04 4.76 -11.80
CA ALA A 137 -1.79 5.93 -10.96
C ALA A 137 -0.48 5.79 -10.19
N THR A 138 -0.16 4.59 -9.70
CA THR A 138 1.06 4.31 -8.93
C THR A 138 2.30 4.44 -9.79
N LEU A 139 2.28 3.85 -10.99
CA LEU A 139 3.39 3.90 -11.94
C LEU A 139 3.60 5.32 -12.48
N LYS A 140 2.52 6.02 -12.89
CA LYS A 140 2.60 7.42 -13.31
C LYS A 140 3.18 8.30 -12.22
N ALA A 141 2.69 8.16 -10.99
CA ALA A 141 3.25 8.88 -9.86
C ALA A 141 4.75 8.58 -9.73
N PHE A 142 5.21 7.34 -9.82
CA PHE A 142 6.64 7.06 -9.71
C PHE A 142 7.47 7.65 -10.87
N PHE A 143 7.08 7.39 -12.12
CA PHE A 143 7.88 7.74 -13.30
C PHE A 143 7.78 9.20 -13.74
N GLU A 144 6.70 9.90 -13.41
CA GLU A 144 6.50 11.31 -13.74
C GLU A 144 7.07 12.26 -12.67
N LEU A 145 7.85 11.74 -11.72
CA LEU A 145 8.61 12.58 -10.79
C LEU A 145 9.52 13.55 -11.57
N PRO A 146 9.38 14.87 -11.36
CA PRO A 146 10.28 15.84 -11.99
C PRO A 146 11.72 15.57 -11.59
N ARG A 147 12.64 15.74 -12.53
CA ARG A 147 14.08 15.68 -12.24
C ARG A 147 14.45 16.85 -11.32
N PRO A 148 15.17 16.61 -10.22
CA PRO A 148 15.63 17.70 -9.36
C PRO A 148 16.68 18.53 -10.10
N SER A 149 16.84 19.79 -9.71
CA SER A 149 18.00 20.57 -10.14
C SER A 149 19.27 20.13 -9.41
N LYS A 150 20.32 20.97 -9.45
CA LYS A 150 21.55 20.76 -8.66
C LYS A 150 21.43 21.29 -7.24
N ASP A 151 20.30 21.89 -6.87
CA ASP A 151 20.05 22.34 -5.52
C ASP A 151 19.89 21.15 -4.55
N ILE A 152 20.56 21.22 -3.39
CA ILE A 152 20.60 20.10 -2.44
C ILE A 152 19.24 19.88 -1.78
N GLN A 153 18.46 20.94 -1.52
CA GLN A 153 17.14 20.82 -0.91
C GLN A 153 16.18 20.15 -1.89
N GLU A 154 16.21 20.53 -3.17
CA GLU A 154 15.42 19.87 -4.20
C GLU A 154 15.80 18.39 -4.38
N ILE A 155 17.10 18.05 -4.28
CA ILE A 155 17.56 16.65 -4.33
C ILE A 155 17.05 15.85 -3.13
N GLU A 156 17.10 16.44 -1.92
CA GLU A 156 16.59 15.80 -0.71
C GLU A 156 15.07 15.57 -0.80
N GLU A 157 14.31 16.57 -1.22
CA GLU A 157 12.86 16.45 -1.44
C GLU A 157 12.55 15.40 -2.50
N HIS A 158 13.27 15.39 -3.62
CA HIS A 158 13.11 14.40 -4.67
C HIS A 158 13.43 12.98 -4.17
N PHE A 159 14.46 12.81 -3.34
CA PHE A 159 14.79 11.51 -2.73
C PHE A 159 13.68 11.02 -1.80
N ILE A 160 13.14 11.90 -0.93
CA ILE A 160 12.03 11.58 -0.03
C ILE A 160 10.80 11.14 -0.85
N GLN A 161 10.44 11.91 -1.89
CA GLN A 161 9.32 11.58 -2.76
C GLN A 161 9.54 10.26 -3.50
N SER A 162 10.73 10.04 -4.08
CA SER A 162 11.10 8.81 -4.78
C SER A 162 11.00 7.59 -3.87
N LYS A 163 11.52 7.68 -2.63
CA LYS A 163 11.45 6.61 -1.63
C LYS A 163 10.00 6.29 -1.25
N ASN A 164 9.16 7.31 -1.03
CA ASN A 164 7.76 7.12 -0.69
C ASN A 164 6.98 6.47 -1.85
N ARG A 165 7.18 6.94 -3.09
CA ARG A 165 6.52 6.35 -4.28
C ARG A 165 7.01 4.93 -4.57
N CYS A 166 8.28 4.63 -4.31
CA CYS A 166 8.82 3.27 -4.39
C CYS A 166 8.10 2.30 -3.44
N THR A 167 7.78 2.76 -2.23
CA THR A 167 7.00 1.96 -1.26
C THR A 167 5.62 1.60 -1.82
N SER A 168 4.95 2.53 -2.50
CA SER A 168 3.68 2.27 -3.17
C SER A 168 3.80 1.27 -4.31
N VAL A 169 4.86 1.35 -5.13
CA VAL A 169 5.12 0.40 -6.23
C VAL A 169 5.36 -1.00 -5.67
N ILE A 170 6.18 -1.15 -4.62
CA ILE A 170 6.44 -2.44 -3.97
C ILE A 170 5.14 -3.04 -3.40
N ALA A 171 4.28 -2.20 -2.83
CA ALA A 171 3.00 -2.63 -2.26
C ALA A 171 1.98 -3.15 -3.30
N LEU A 172 2.23 -2.96 -4.61
CA LEU A 172 1.41 -3.56 -5.67
C LEU A 172 1.60 -5.08 -5.77
N ASP A 173 2.73 -5.61 -5.29
CA ASP A 173 3.06 -7.04 -5.33
C ASP A 173 3.18 -7.60 -6.75
N HIS A 174 3.87 -6.86 -7.63
CA HIS A 174 4.21 -7.29 -8.99
C HIS A 174 5.71 -7.57 -9.11
N SER A 175 6.04 -8.57 -9.92
CA SER A 175 7.41 -8.83 -10.37
C SER A 175 7.92 -7.71 -11.28
N PRO A 176 9.25 -7.56 -11.44
CA PRO A 176 9.81 -6.56 -12.35
C PRO A 176 9.31 -6.66 -13.79
N ASP A 177 9.10 -7.88 -14.31
CA ASP A 177 8.61 -8.09 -15.68
C ASP A 177 7.16 -7.62 -15.83
N GLU A 178 6.30 -7.89 -14.85
CA GLU A 178 4.91 -7.41 -14.84
C GLU A 178 4.83 -5.88 -14.75
N LEU A 179 5.69 -5.25 -13.94
CA LEU A 179 5.76 -3.80 -13.85
C LEU A 179 6.20 -3.18 -15.18
N LEU A 180 7.19 -3.76 -15.85
CA LEU A 180 7.65 -3.26 -17.16
C LEU A 180 6.59 -3.44 -18.25
N ALA A 181 5.85 -4.56 -18.23
CA ALA A 181 4.71 -4.78 -19.13
C ALA A 181 3.58 -3.76 -18.88
N ALA A 182 3.29 -3.45 -17.62
CA ALA A 182 2.31 -2.41 -17.26
C ALA A 182 2.77 -1.00 -17.69
N VAL A 183 4.06 -0.67 -17.53
CA VAL A 183 4.64 0.58 -18.05
C VAL A 183 4.54 0.64 -19.57
N TYR A 184 4.77 -0.47 -20.27
CA TYR A 184 4.57 -0.52 -21.72
C TYR A 184 3.12 -0.25 -22.11
N MET A 185 2.16 -0.89 -21.44
CA MET A 185 0.72 -0.64 -21.66
C MET A 185 0.33 0.83 -21.44
N LEU A 186 0.93 1.50 -20.45
CA LEU A 186 0.75 2.93 -20.18
C LEU A 186 1.25 3.84 -21.31
N GLN A 187 2.21 3.38 -22.12
CA GLN A 187 2.78 4.14 -23.23
C GLN A 187 2.02 3.96 -24.55
N LEU A 188 1.11 2.99 -24.63
CA LEU A 188 0.32 2.71 -25.83
C LEU A 188 -0.82 3.72 -26.00
N PRO A 189 -1.24 4.02 -27.25
CA PRO A 189 -2.48 4.73 -27.52
C PRO A 189 -3.68 4.00 -26.90
N GLY A 190 -4.69 4.76 -26.48
CA GLY A 190 -5.86 4.22 -25.77
C GLY A 190 -6.60 3.13 -26.54
N GLU A 191 -6.68 3.25 -27.86
CA GLU A 191 -7.34 2.27 -28.73
C GLU A 191 -6.59 0.93 -28.77
N VAL A 192 -5.26 0.99 -28.88
CA VAL A 192 -4.40 -0.20 -28.88
C VAL A 192 -4.46 -0.87 -27.52
N ARG A 193 -4.28 -0.07 -26.46
CA ARG A 193 -4.32 -0.54 -25.08
C ARG A 193 -5.64 -1.22 -24.75
N SER A 194 -6.77 -0.59 -25.09
CA SER A 194 -8.11 -1.13 -24.81
C SER A 194 -8.34 -2.47 -25.50
N GLU A 195 -7.88 -2.65 -26.74
CA GLU A 195 -8.00 -3.92 -27.46
C GLU A 195 -7.16 -5.01 -26.80
N LEU A 196 -5.94 -4.69 -26.37
CA LEU A 196 -5.07 -5.65 -25.67
C LEU A 196 -5.62 -6.02 -24.29
N GLU A 197 -6.11 -5.07 -23.51
CA GLU A 197 -6.74 -5.34 -22.20
C GLU A 197 -7.96 -6.26 -22.35
N LYS A 198 -8.78 -6.03 -23.37
CA LYS A 198 -9.91 -6.89 -23.70
C LYS A 198 -9.45 -8.30 -24.04
N LYS A 199 -8.50 -8.44 -24.97
CA LYS A 199 -7.97 -9.76 -25.37
C LYS A 199 -7.31 -10.49 -24.21
N LEU A 200 -6.55 -9.78 -23.38
CA LEU A 200 -5.97 -10.30 -22.15
C LEU A 200 -7.07 -10.86 -21.23
N HIS A 201 -8.16 -10.13 -21.02
CA HIS A 201 -9.28 -10.59 -20.20
C HIS A 201 -9.91 -11.88 -20.77
N GLU A 202 -10.04 -11.98 -22.09
CA GLU A 202 -10.60 -13.14 -22.79
C GLU A 202 -9.70 -14.38 -22.73
N THR A 203 -8.37 -14.25 -22.69
CA THR A 203 -7.44 -15.40 -22.63
C THR A 203 -7.44 -16.15 -21.29
N GLY A 204 -8.20 -15.68 -20.29
CA GLY A 204 -8.81 -16.51 -19.25
C GLY A 204 -7.90 -17.55 -18.59
N ASN A 205 -6.74 -17.16 -18.07
CA ASN A 205 -5.94 -18.03 -17.20
C ASN A 205 -4.91 -17.26 -16.35
N ARG A 206 -5.30 -16.09 -15.82
CA ARG A 206 -4.40 -15.21 -15.07
C ARG A 206 -4.89 -15.03 -13.63
N GLU A 207 -3.95 -15.02 -12.69
CA GLU A 207 -4.23 -14.85 -11.24
C GLU A 207 -4.85 -13.49 -10.93
N SER A 208 -4.54 -12.47 -11.73
CA SER A 208 -5.08 -11.12 -11.61
C SER A 208 -5.10 -10.42 -12.96
N GLU A 209 -6.07 -9.54 -13.18
CA GLU A 209 -6.18 -8.74 -14.41
C GLU A 209 -4.95 -7.86 -14.65
N THR A 210 -4.26 -7.45 -13.57
CA THR A 210 -3.08 -6.58 -13.61
C THR A 210 -1.75 -7.33 -13.64
N LYS A 211 -1.75 -8.66 -13.47
CA LYS A 211 -0.53 -9.49 -13.46
C LYS A 211 -0.36 -10.14 -14.83
N PHE A 212 0.42 -9.50 -15.69
CA PHE A 212 0.76 -9.96 -17.04
C PHE A 212 2.17 -9.50 -17.41
N THR A 213 2.81 -10.24 -18.31
CA THR A 213 4.18 -10.06 -18.75
C THR A 213 4.26 -9.79 -20.25
N PHE A 214 5.47 -9.55 -20.78
CA PHE A 214 5.66 -9.49 -22.23
C PHE A 214 5.37 -10.82 -22.94
N ASN A 215 5.48 -11.96 -22.26
CA ASN A 215 5.11 -13.25 -22.84
C ASN A 215 3.60 -13.35 -23.11
N ASP A 216 2.79 -12.70 -22.26
CA ASP A 216 1.34 -12.64 -22.44
C ASP A 216 0.96 -11.61 -23.51
N LEU A 217 1.66 -10.47 -23.55
CA LEU A 217 1.40 -9.39 -24.50
C LEU A 217 1.87 -9.69 -25.92
N GLY A 218 2.98 -10.41 -26.08
CA GLY A 218 3.64 -10.64 -27.37
C GLY A 218 2.69 -11.17 -28.45
N PRO A 219 2.02 -12.33 -28.24
CA PRO A 219 1.09 -12.89 -29.21
C PRO A 219 -0.07 -11.95 -29.55
N LEU A 220 -0.60 -11.24 -28.56
CA LEU A 220 -1.72 -10.31 -28.74
C LEU A 220 -1.33 -9.10 -29.58
N MET A 221 -0.14 -8.56 -29.34
CA MET A 221 0.42 -7.45 -30.09
C MET A 221 0.73 -7.84 -31.53
N GLU A 222 1.34 -9.01 -31.74
CA GLU A 222 1.63 -9.52 -33.09
C GLU A 222 0.35 -9.71 -33.91
N GLU A 223 -0.70 -10.26 -33.29
CA GLU A 223 -2.00 -10.41 -33.92
C GLU A 223 -2.62 -9.04 -34.26
N TYR A 224 -2.59 -8.08 -33.32
CA TYR A 224 -3.08 -6.72 -33.53
C TYR A 224 -2.37 -6.05 -34.71
N ILE A 225 -1.03 -6.10 -34.74
CA ILE A 225 -0.21 -5.53 -35.82
C ILE A 225 -0.55 -6.19 -37.16
N ARG A 226 -0.70 -7.52 -37.20
CA ARG A 226 -1.06 -8.25 -38.42
C ARG A 226 -2.41 -7.80 -38.97
N ILE A 227 -3.44 -7.69 -38.12
CA ILE A 227 -4.78 -7.25 -38.51
C ILE A 227 -4.72 -5.82 -39.06
N MET A 228 -4.03 -4.91 -38.37
CA MET A 228 -3.90 -3.52 -38.79
C MET A 228 -3.18 -3.38 -40.14
N LYS A 229 -2.12 -4.15 -40.38
CA LYS A 229 -1.42 -4.19 -41.68
C LYS A 229 -2.33 -4.68 -42.81
N LEU A 230 -3.09 -5.76 -42.60
CA LEU A 230 -4.03 -6.29 -43.59
C LEU A 230 -5.14 -5.30 -43.93
N SER A 231 -5.68 -4.60 -42.93
CA SER A 231 -6.71 -3.57 -43.14
C SER A 231 -6.19 -2.38 -43.97
N SER A 232 -4.93 -2.00 -43.78
CA SER A 232 -4.29 -0.90 -44.50
C SER A 232 -4.06 -1.25 -45.97
N GLN A 233 -3.55 -2.47 -46.25
CA GLN A 233 -3.33 -2.95 -47.62
C GLN A 233 -4.64 -3.03 -48.43
N LYS A 234 -5.71 -3.56 -47.82
CA LYS A 234 -7.02 -3.65 -48.46
C LYS A 234 -7.59 -2.27 -48.85
N ASN A 235 -7.38 -1.26 -48.01
CA ASN A 235 -7.84 0.11 -48.29
C ASN A 235 -7.08 0.77 -49.45
N GLU A 236 -5.79 0.49 -49.61
CA GLU A 236 -5.01 0.98 -50.74
C GLU A 236 -5.43 0.35 -52.08
N GLU A 237 -5.77 -0.95 -52.08
CA GLU A 237 -6.26 -1.65 -53.28
C GLU A 237 -7.63 -1.14 -53.73
N LEU A 238 -8.54 -0.88 -52.78
CA LEU A 238 -9.86 -0.29 -53.05
C LEU A 238 -9.79 1.18 -53.48
N GLY A 239 -8.80 1.94 -53.01
CA GLY A 239 -8.55 3.31 -53.44
C GLY A 239 -8.04 3.40 -54.88
N LYS A 240 -7.19 2.45 -55.29
CA LYS A 240 -6.68 2.37 -56.67
C LYS A 240 -7.75 1.91 -57.67
N SER A 241 -8.72 1.09 -57.27
CA SER A 241 -9.79 0.65 -58.20
C SER A 241 -10.88 1.69 -58.47
N LYS A 242 -11.01 2.72 -57.64
CA LYS A 242 -11.97 3.83 -57.83
C LYS A 242 -11.42 5.02 -58.63
N SER A 243 -10.12 5.02 -58.94
CA SER A 243 -9.44 6.08 -59.73
C SER A 243 -9.16 5.68 -61.18
N ASN A 244 -9.62 4.50 -61.62
CA ASN A 244 -9.64 4.07 -63.02
C ASN A 244 -11.08 4.02 -63.52
#